data_AF-U6LX64-F1
#
_entry.id   AF-U6LX64-F1
#
_cell.length_a   1.000
_cell.length_b   1.000
_cell.length_c   1.000
_cell.angle_alpha   90.00
_cell.angle_beta   90.00
_cell.angle_gamma   90.00
#
_symmetry.space_group_name_H-M   'P 1'
#
loop_
_entity.id
_entity.type
_entity.pdbx_description
1 polymer ?
#
loop_
_entity_poly.entity_id
_entity_poly.type
_entity_poly.pdbx_seq_one_letter_code
_entity_poly.pdbx_strand_id
1 'polypeptide(L)'
;MLRKRKVSLNEISHSAAANLIAAVCAQGVRVSQAFVDTVGKAEHYQDKLQQQFPSVKITVREKADSLFAVVSAASILAKVTRDRLLQQWPAPVKPNKKLKRMQQQQLQQQQQQQQKTSRLKRDAANAPAAAAAAAEGSEEEAATDEATVYGSGYPGDRVTISFLKEQMDMVFGFPEIVRWSWQTAKEIFDKDGVQTEWLSPLLEETDAKTTPPRNTLL
;
A
#
# COMPACT_ATOMS: atom_id res chain seq x y z
N MET A 1 9.78 -10.11 -2.15
CA MET A 1 10.81 -9.18 -1.63
C MET A 1 11.78 -9.84 -0.65
N LEU A 2 11.31 -10.48 0.43
CA LEU A 2 12.17 -11.15 1.43
C LEU A 2 12.48 -12.62 1.14
N ARG A 3 12.35 -13.06 -0.13
CA ARG A 3 12.64 -14.45 -0.53
C ARG A 3 14.14 -14.60 -0.78
N LYS A 4 14.64 -15.85 -0.78
CA LYS A 4 16.02 -16.21 -1.16
C LYS A 4 16.44 -15.55 -2.49
N ARG A 5 15.60 -15.66 -3.52
CA ARG A 5 15.75 -14.85 -4.74
C ARG A 5 15.04 -13.52 -4.54
N LYS A 6 15.82 -12.44 -4.55
CA LYS A 6 15.29 -11.08 -4.41
C LYS A 6 14.42 -10.75 -5.62
N VAL A 7 13.20 -10.30 -5.35
CA VAL A 7 12.24 -9.77 -6.33
C VAL A 7 11.81 -8.41 -5.81
N SER A 8 12.02 -7.37 -6.61
CA SER A 8 11.72 -5.99 -6.23
C SER A 8 10.22 -5.69 -6.29
N LEU A 9 9.78 -4.60 -5.63
CA LEU A 9 8.38 -4.17 -5.72
C LEU A 9 8.01 -3.80 -7.17
N ASN A 10 8.91 -3.13 -7.89
CA ASN A 10 8.69 -2.76 -9.29
C ASN A 10 8.49 -4.00 -10.16
N GLU A 11 9.27 -5.06 -9.95
CA GLU A 11 9.13 -6.31 -10.67
C GLU A 11 7.79 -6.99 -10.38
N ILE A 12 7.36 -7.04 -9.10
CA ILE A 12 6.05 -7.56 -8.72
C ILE A 12 4.93 -6.76 -9.40
N SER A 13 4.99 -5.43 -9.36
CA SER A 13 4.00 -4.54 -9.97
C SER A 13 3.94 -4.71 -11.49
N HIS A 14 5.08 -4.74 -12.17
CA HIS A 14 5.14 -4.93 -13.63
C HIS A 14 4.60 -6.30 -14.04
N SER A 15 4.96 -7.37 -13.31
CA SER A 15 4.45 -8.71 -13.57
C SER A 15 2.94 -8.81 -13.32
N ALA A 16 2.42 -8.17 -12.27
CA ALA A 16 0.98 -8.14 -12.01
C ALA A 16 0.20 -7.45 -13.13
N ALA A 17 0.69 -6.30 -13.61
CA ALA A 17 0.08 -5.60 -14.75
C ALA A 17 0.12 -6.43 -16.04
N ALA A 18 1.27 -7.04 -16.35
CA ALA A 18 1.39 -7.93 -17.50
C ALA A 18 0.43 -9.12 -17.42
N ASN A 19 0.30 -9.75 -16.24
CA ASN A 19 -0.62 -10.85 -16.03
C ASN A 19 -2.08 -10.45 -16.23
N LEU A 20 -2.47 -9.23 -15.84
CA LEU A 20 -3.82 -8.72 -16.10
C LEU A 20 -4.08 -8.55 -17.60
N ILE A 21 -3.13 -8.00 -18.35
CA ILE A 21 -3.23 -7.87 -19.81
C ILE A 21 -3.36 -9.26 -20.45
N ALA A 22 -2.49 -10.20 -20.05
CA ALA A 22 -2.52 -11.57 -20.55
C ALA A 22 -3.85 -12.28 -20.24
N ALA A 23 -4.39 -12.10 -19.03
CA ALA A 23 -5.67 -12.69 -18.63
C ALA A 23 -6.83 -12.17 -19.49
N VAL A 24 -6.87 -10.87 -19.80
CA VAL A 24 -7.88 -10.27 -20.67
C VAL A 24 -7.77 -10.81 -22.10
N CYS A 25 -6.56 -10.92 -22.65
CA CYS A 25 -6.34 -11.54 -23.96
C CYS A 25 -6.78 -13.01 -23.98
N ALA A 26 -6.50 -13.77 -22.91
CA ALA A 26 -6.89 -15.17 -22.79
C ALA A 26 -8.42 -15.37 -22.72
N GLN A 27 -9.18 -14.37 -22.27
CA GLN A 27 -10.65 -14.37 -22.31
C GLN A 27 -11.23 -14.09 -23.70
N GLY A 28 -10.39 -13.95 -24.74
CA GLY A 28 -10.84 -13.70 -26.12
C GLY A 28 -11.14 -12.23 -26.43
N VAL A 29 -10.83 -11.31 -25.51
CA VAL A 29 -10.97 -9.87 -25.76
C VAL A 29 -9.87 -9.43 -26.71
N ARG A 30 -10.25 -8.83 -27.84
CA ARG A 30 -9.30 -8.27 -28.82
C ARG A 30 -8.75 -6.93 -28.36
N VAL A 31 -7.66 -6.97 -27.59
CA VAL A 31 -6.95 -5.77 -27.14
C VAL A 31 -6.07 -5.24 -28.27
N SER A 32 -6.38 -4.03 -28.77
CA SER A 32 -5.56 -3.36 -29.81
C SER A 32 -4.56 -2.37 -29.21
N GLN A 33 -4.94 -1.70 -28.12
CA GLN A 33 -4.13 -0.69 -27.44
C GLN A 33 -4.26 -0.86 -25.92
N ALA A 34 -3.16 -0.64 -25.20
CA ALA A 34 -3.16 -0.61 -23.74
C ALA A 34 -2.41 0.61 -23.22
N PHE A 35 -3.00 1.28 -22.24
CA PHE A 35 -2.43 2.44 -21.56
C PHE A 35 -2.12 2.08 -20.11
N VAL A 36 -0.90 2.38 -19.68
CA VAL A 36 -0.41 2.00 -18.34
C VAL A 36 0.17 3.21 -17.63
N ASP A 37 -0.26 3.41 -16.38
CA ASP A 37 0.32 4.41 -15.48
C ASP A 37 1.60 3.89 -14.81
N THR A 38 2.56 4.77 -14.60
CA THR A 38 3.83 4.42 -13.95
C THR A 38 4.31 5.48 -12.97
N VAL A 39 5.06 5.03 -11.97
CA VAL A 39 5.81 5.86 -11.03
C VAL A 39 7.31 5.72 -11.33
N GLY A 40 7.78 6.35 -12.41
CA GLY A 40 9.18 6.34 -12.84
C GLY A 40 9.35 6.20 -14.35
N LYS A 41 10.57 5.83 -14.78
CA LYS A 41 10.98 5.81 -16.19
C LYS A 41 10.06 4.96 -17.07
N ALA A 42 9.19 5.63 -17.82
CA ALA A 42 8.19 4.98 -18.67
C ALA A 42 8.79 4.15 -19.81
N GLU A 43 9.93 4.57 -20.37
CA GLU A 43 10.57 3.97 -21.54
C GLU A 43 10.89 2.49 -21.34
N HIS A 44 11.71 2.16 -20.32
CA HIS A 44 12.08 0.77 -20.04
C HIS A 44 10.88 -0.13 -19.72
N TYR A 45 9.85 0.42 -19.07
CA TYR A 45 8.67 -0.35 -18.75
C TYR A 45 7.80 -0.60 -19.98
N GLN A 46 7.68 0.41 -20.86
CA GLN A 46 7.02 0.29 -22.14
C GLN A 46 7.70 -0.76 -23.01
N ASP A 47 9.03 -0.71 -23.14
CA ASP A 47 9.80 -1.68 -23.94
C ASP A 47 9.58 -3.11 -23.43
N LYS A 48 9.64 -3.30 -22.10
CA LYS A 48 9.41 -4.60 -21.47
C LYS A 48 8.01 -5.15 -21.78
N LEU A 49 6.97 -4.33 -21.65
CA LEU A 49 5.60 -4.74 -21.97
C LEU A 49 5.40 -4.95 -23.48
N GLN A 50 5.99 -4.09 -24.31
CA GLN A 50 5.87 -4.19 -25.77
C GLN A 50 6.54 -5.45 -26.31
N GLN A 51 7.66 -5.88 -25.72
CA GLN A 51 8.30 -7.17 -26.01
C GLN A 51 7.41 -8.37 -25.61
N GLN A 52 6.68 -8.26 -24.50
CA GLN A 52 5.78 -9.32 -24.03
C GLN A 52 4.47 -9.39 -24.83
N PHE A 53 3.98 -8.27 -25.35
CA PHE A 53 2.73 -8.18 -26.11
C PHE A 53 2.94 -7.50 -27.47
N PRO A 54 3.63 -8.14 -28.44
CA PRO A 54 3.95 -7.51 -29.73
C PRO A 54 2.73 -7.12 -30.58
N SER A 55 1.60 -7.80 -30.38
CA SER A 55 0.35 -7.56 -31.10
C SER A 55 -0.46 -6.37 -30.56
N VAL A 56 -0.12 -5.86 -29.38
CA VAL A 56 -0.84 -4.77 -28.71
C VAL A 56 0.02 -3.51 -28.72
N LYS A 57 -0.55 -2.37 -29.09
CA LYS A 57 0.15 -1.08 -28.96
C LYS A 57 0.17 -0.64 -27.50
N ILE A 58 1.33 -0.73 -26.85
CA ILE A 58 1.49 -0.35 -25.45
C ILE A 58 1.95 1.11 -25.34
N THR A 59 1.28 1.90 -24.50
CA THR A 59 1.70 3.28 -24.16
C THR A 59 1.80 3.40 -22.65
N VAL A 60 3.00 3.68 -22.15
CA VAL A 60 3.25 3.92 -20.72
C VAL A 60 3.53 5.40 -20.50
N ARG A 61 2.88 6.03 -19.53
CA ARG A 61 3.08 7.45 -19.18
C ARG A 61 3.00 7.65 -17.67
N GLU A 62 3.69 8.68 -17.18
CA GLU A 62 3.47 9.17 -15.82
C GLU A 62 2.16 9.95 -15.76
N LYS A 63 1.41 9.81 -14.67
CA LYS A 63 0.10 10.47 -14.47
C LYS A 63 -0.89 10.16 -15.60
N ALA A 64 -0.85 8.92 -16.08
CA ALA A 64 -1.70 8.47 -17.18
C ALA A 64 -3.19 8.52 -16.82
N ASP A 65 -3.52 8.47 -15.53
CA ASP A 65 -4.88 8.65 -15.00
C ASP A 65 -5.49 10.03 -15.28
N SER A 66 -4.65 11.05 -15.45
CA SER A 66 -5.06 12.40 -15.83
C SER A 66 -5.13 12.62 -17.33
N LEU A 67 -4.47 11.74 -18.11
CA LEU A 67 -4.35 11.85 -19.57
C LEU A 67 -5.36 10.97 -20.31
N PHE A 68 -5.69 9.81 -19.76
CA PHE A 68 -6.53 8.81 -20.41
C PHE A 68 -7.69 8.39 -19.50
N ALA A 69 -8.93 8.61 -19.95
CA ALA A 69 -10.13 8.27 -19.19
C ALA A 69 -10.18 6.80 -18.77
N VAL A 70 -9.71 5.88 -19.62
CA VAL A 70 -9.64 4.44 -19.31
C VAL A 70 -8.70 4.12 -18.15
N VAL A 71 -7.58 4.84 -18.04
CA VAL A 71 -6.64 4.68 -16.92
C VAL A 71 -7.20 5.32 -15.66
N SER A 72 -7.91 6.45 -15.80
CA SER A 72 -8.65 7.07 -14.69
C SER A 72 -9.68 6.11 -14.07
N ALA A 73 -10.49 5.45 -14.92
CA ALA A 73 -11.45 4.45 -14.49
C ALA A 73 -10.76 3.26 -13.78
N ALA A 74 -9.66 2.76 -14.33
CA ALA A 74 -8.87 1.70 -13.70
C ALA A 74 -8.32 2.13 -12.32
N SER A 75 -7.89 3.39 -12.17
CA SER A 75 -7.40 3.95 -10.90
C SER A 75 -8.50 4.01 -9.84
N ILE A 76 -9.73 4.40 -10.22
CA ILE A 76 -10.90 4.38 -9.32
C ILE A 76 -11.18 2.95 -8.87
N LEU A 77 -11.28 2.00 -9.82
CA LEU A 77 -11.55 0.59 -9.51
C LEU A 77 -10.50 0.00 -8.57
N ALA A 78 -9.21 0.28 -8.81
CA ALA A 78 -8.13 -0.19 -7.96
C ALA A 78 -8.25 0.34 -6.52
N LYS A 79 -8.51 1.64 -6.35
CA LYS A 79 -8.67 2.27 -5.02
C LYS A 79 -9.90 1.77 -4.29
N VAL A 80 -11.06 1.73 -4.95
CA VAL A 80 -12.31 1.23 -4.37
C VAL A 80 -12.17 -0.23 -3.96
N THR A 81 -11.56 -1.07 -4.80
CA THR A 81 -11.32 -2.48 -4.47
C THR A 81 -10.39 -2.63 -3.27
N ARG A 82 -9.28 -1.86 -3.24
CA ARG A 82 -8.37 -1.82 -2.08
C ARG A 82 -9.12 -1.46 -0.80
N ASP A 83 -9.92 -0.39 -0.84
CA ASP A 83 -10.60 0.13 0.35
C ASP A 83 -11.65 -0.86 0.87
N ARG A 84 -12.40 -1.51 -0.03
CA ARG A 84 -13.32 -2.60 0.32
C ARG A 84 -12.61 -3.79 0.96
N LEU A 85 -11.49 -4.23 0.38
CA LEU A 85 -10.71 -5.35 0.92
C LEU A 85 -10.13 -5.01 2.30
N LEU A 86 -9.73 -3.77 2.55
CA LEU A 86 -9.27 -3.33 3.86
C LEU A 86 -10.39 -3.28 4.90
N GLN A 87 -11.60 -2.87 4.51
CA GLN A 87 -12.77 -2.87 5.39
C GLN A 87 -13.19 -4.29 5.79
N GLN A 88 -13.09 -5.24 4.85
CA GLN A 88 -13.43 -6.65 5.06
C GLN A 88 -12.28 -7.44 5.70
N TRP A 89 -11.12 -6.81 5.93
CA TRP A 89 -9.97 -7.50 6.50
C TRP A 89 -10.28 -7.97 7.93
N PRO A 90 -9.94 -9.22 8.31
CA PRO A 90 -10.21 -9.74 9.65
C PRO A 90 -9.71 -8.82 10.76
N ALA A 91 -10.49 -8.74 11.85
CA ALA A 91 -10.11 -7.96 13.01
C ALA A 91 -8.76 -8.41 13.58
N PRO A 92 -7.95 -7.48 14.11
CA PRO A 92 -6.62 -7.76 14.59
C PRO A 92 -6.72 -8.51 15.91
N VAL A 93 -5.66 -9.24 16.22
CA VAL A 93 -5.61 -10.12 17.39
C VAL A 93 -5.79 -9.34 18.71
N LYS A 94 -5.27 -8.11 18.79
CA LYS A 94 -5.41 -7.26 19.98
C LYS A 94 -6.43 -6.12 19.73
N PRO A 95 -7.47 -5.98 20.57
CA PRO A 95 -8.48 -4.94 20.38
C PRO A 95 -7.92 -3.54 20.62
N ASN A 96 -8.30 -2.58 19.77
CA ASN A 96 -7.62 -1.29 19.68
C ASN A 96 -8.49 -0.07 20.04
N LYS A 97 -8.91 0.02 21.31
CA LYS A 97 -9.78 1.11 21.79
C LYS A 97 -9.10 2.48 21.77
N LYS A 98 -7.77 2.53 22.01
CA LYS A 98 -7.00 3.77 22.05
C LYS A 98 -6.81 4.38 20.66
N LEU A 99 -6.49 3.57 19.64
CA LEU A 99 -6.37 4.09 18.29
C LEU A 99 -7.71 4.50 17.68
N LYS A 100 -8.82 3.83 18.04
CA LYS A 100 -10.17 4.29 17.65
C LYS A 100 -10.37 5.77 18.00
N ARG A 101 -10.06 6.17 19.23
CA ARG A 101 -10.14 7.57 19.68
C ARG A 101 -9.21 8.50 18.91
N MET A 102 -7.97 8.08 18.66
CA MET A 102 -6.96 8.89 17.97
C MET A 102 -7.34 9.12 16.49
N GLN A 103 -7.84 8.10 15.80
CA GLN A 103 -8.27 8.22 14.41
C GLN A 103 -9.49 9.15 14.29
N GLN A 104 -10.45 9.04 15.21
CA GLN A 104 -11.64 9.91 15.20
C GLN A 104 -11.25 11.39 15.36
N GLN A 105 -10.27 11.69 16.22
CA GLN A 105 -9.70 13.04 16.36
C GLN A 105 -8.99 13.51 15.10
N GLN A 106 -8.20 12.66 14.44
CA GLN A 106 -7.56 13.00 13.17
C GLN A 106 -8.56 13.28 12.05
N LEU A 107 -9.62 12.46 11.94
CA LEU A 107 -10.67 12.65 10.95
C LEU A 107 -11.38 14.00 11.14
N GLN A 108 -11.71 14.33 12.39
CA GLN A 108 -12.31 15.62 12.73
C GLN A 108 -11.38 16.80 12.36
N GLN A 109 -10.08 16.68 12.64
CA GLN A 109 -9.10 17.71 12.25
C GLN A 109 -8.99 17.86 10.73
N GLN A 110 -8.97 16.75 9.97
CA GLN A 110 -8.94 16.79 8.51
C GLN A 110 -10.21 17.42 7.93
N GLN A 111 -11.38 17.08 8.46
CA GLN A 111 -12.65 17.69 8.03
C GLN A 111 -12.67 19.18 8.31
N GLN A 112 -12.22 19.62 9.49
CA GLN A 112 -12.09 21.04 9.82
C GLN A 112 -11.12 21.77 8.88
N GLN A 113 -9.99 21.13 8.53
CA GLN A 113 -9.03 21.70 7.58
C GLN A 113 -9.60 21.77 6.16
N GLN A 114 -10.29 20.74 5.67
CA GLN A 114 -10.93 20.72 4.36
C GLN A 114 -12.07 21.75 4.26
N GLN A 115 -12.86 21.90 5.33
CA GLN A 115 -13.88 22.96 5.40
C GLN A 115 -13.23 24.34 5.36
N LYS A 116 -12.12 24.54 6.08
CA LYS A 116 -11.37 25.80 6.10
C LYS A 116 -10.74 26.13 4.73
N THR A 117 -10.12 25.16 4.05
CA THR A 117 -9.56 25.36 2.70
C THR A 117 -10.65 25.57 1.65
N SER A 118 -11.78 24.88 1.76
CA SER A 118 -12.93 25.08 0.86
C SER A 118 -13.60 26.44 1.06
N ARG A 119 -13.61 26.99 2.29
CA ARG A 119 -14.11 28.33 2.60
C ARG A 119 -13.18 29.40 2.04
N LEU A 120 -11.88 29.28 2.27
CA LEU A 120 -10.86 30.18 1.69
C LEU A 120 -10.88 30.17 0.14
N LYS A 121 -11.15 29.02 -0.48
CA LYS A 121 -11.26 28.89 -1.94
C LYS A 121 -12.58 29.46 -2.50
N ARG A 122 -13.67 29.44 -1.71
CA ARG A 122 -14.94 30.14 -2.01
C ARG A 122 -14.81 31.66 -1.84
N ASP A 123 -14.07 32.11 -0.84
CA ASP A 123 -13.83 33.54 -0.59
C ASP A 123 -12.93 34.18 -1.67
N ALA A 124 -12.09 33.37 -2.35
CA ALA A 124 -11.29 33.80 -3.51
C ALA A 124 -12.07 33.81 -4.85
N ALA A 125 -13.28 33.27 -4.87
CA ALA A 125 -14.10 33.15 -6.08
C ALA A 125 -15.57 33.43 -5.75
N ASN A 126 -15.97 34.69 -5.60
CA ASN A 126 -17.39 35.01 -5.69
C ASN A 126 -17.71 36.44 -6.15
N ALA A 127 -18.45 36.53 -7.27
CA ALA A 127 -19.59 37.41 -7.44
C ALA A 127 -20.83 36.50 -7.63
N PRO A 128 -22.03 36.87 -7.14
CA PRO A 128 -22.94 35.93 -6.49
C PRO A 128 -24.03 35.36 -7.40
N ALA A 129 -24.44 34.11 -7.13
CA ALA A 129 -25.79 33.63 -7.41
C ALA A 129 -26.17 32.55 -6.38
N ALA A 130 -27.41 32.63 -5.93
CA ALA A 130 -27.94 32.00 -4.73
C ALA A 130 -28.58 30.62 -4.97
N ALA A 131 -28.67 29.90 -3.84
CA ALA A 131 -29.74 29.01 -3.41
C ALA A 131 -29.86 27.56 -3.92
N ALA A 132 -29.78 26.68 -2.91
CA ALA A 132 -30.65 25.52 -2.63
C ALA A 132 -30.51 24.23 -3.43
N ALA A 133 -30.06 23.18 -2.73
CA ALA A 133 -30.71 21.86 -2.76
C ALA A 133 -30.31 21.09 -1.48
N ALA A 134 -31.29 20.88 -0.60
CA ALA A 134 -31.25 19.88 0.45
C ALA A 134 -31.48 18.50 -0.17
N ALA A 135 -30.69 17.51 0.23
CA ALA A 135 -30.95 16.11 -0.06
C ALA A 135 -30.74 15.32 1.23
N GLU A 136 -31.87 14.95 1.83
CA GLU A 136 -31.99 13.91 2.84
C GLU A 136 -31.60 12.56 2.21
N GLY A 137 -30.82 11.77 2.95
CA GLY A 137 -30.36 10.47 2.54
C GLY A 137 -30.14 9.60 3.77
N SER A 138 -31.24 8.95 4.16
CA SER A 138 -31.33 7.61 4.78
C SER A 138 -30.26 7.21 5.80
N GLU A 139 -30.71 7.08 7.04
CA GLU A 139 -30.12 6.29 8.10
C GLU A 139 -29.86 4.87 7.60
N GLU A 140 -28.59 4.52 7.41
CA GLU A 140 -28.15 3.17 7.08
C GLU A 140 -27.72 2.45 8.36
N GLU A 141 -28.19 1.22 8.48
CA GLU A 141 -28.35 0.41 9.68
C GLU A 141 -27.05 0.21 10.50
N ALA A 142 -27.26 0.08 11.82
CA ALA A 142 -26.24 -0.24 12.81
C ALA A 142 -25.55 -1.59 12.54
N ALA A 143 -24.48 -1.57 11.77
CA ALA A 143 -23.52 -2.67 11.68
C ALA A 143 -22.57 -2.64 12.89
N THR A 144 -22.41 -3.81 13.53
CA THR A 144 -21.59 -4.06 14.72
C THR A 144 -20.22 -3.36 14.71
N ASP A 145 -20.00 -2.52 15.73
CA ASP A 145 -18.95 -1.51 15.87
C ASP A 145 -17.54 -2.06 16.24
N GLU A 146 -17.07 -3.08 15.51
CA GLU A 146 -15.70 -3.62 15.63
C GLU A 146 -14.85 -3.38 14.37
N ALA A 147 -15.08 -2.26 13.69
CA ALA A 147 -14.21 -1.83 12.60
C ALA A 147 -12.78 -1.62 13.13
N THR A 148 -11.82 -2.29 12.51
CA THR A 148 -10.43 -2.20 12.90
C THR A 148 -9.81 -0.91 12.41
N VAL A 149 -9.08 -0.25 13.31
CA VAL A 149 -8.39 1.00 13.02
C VAL A 149 -6.92 0.76 12.71
N TYR A 150 -6.56 0.95 11.44
CA TYR A 150 -5.21 0.80 10.93
C TYR A 150 -4.48 2.16 10.75
N GLY A 151 -5.20 3.28 10.80
CA GLY A 151 -4.71 4.58 10.34
C GLY A 151 -4.75 4.69 8.82
N SER A 152 -3.85 5.50 8.25
CA SER A 152 -3.71 5.67 6.79
C SER A 152 -3.00 4.51 6.10
N GLY A 153 -2.24 3.69 6.84
CA GLY A 153 -1.39 2.63 6.31
C GLY A 153 -0.02 3.13 5.80
N TYR A 154 0.27 4.43 5.89
CA TYR A 154 1.56 4.99 5.47
C TYR A 154 2.56 5.09 6.65
N PRO A 155 3.87 4.90 6.40
CA PRO A 155 4.91 5.02 7.43
C PRO A 155 4.97 6.35 8.18
N GLY A 156 4.51 7.44 7.55
CA GLY A 156 4.52 8.78 8.16
C GLY A 156 3.37 9.05 9.14
N ASP A 157 2.38 8.16 9.21
CA ASP A 157 1.19 8.36 10.04
C ASP A 157 1.37 7.77 11.44
N ARG A 158 1.18 8.62 12.46
CA ARG A 158 1.31 8.26 13.87
C ARG A 158 0.34 7.17 14.31
N VAL A 159 -0.88 7.14 13.75
CA VAL A 159 -1.87 6.10 14.06
C VAL A 159 -1.38 4.76 13.51
N THR A 160 -0.91 4.74 12.26
CA THR A 160 -0.33 3.54 11.65
C THR A 160 0.88 3.01 12.44
N ILE A 161 1.81 3.88 12.86
CA ILE A 161 2.96 3.46 13.68
C ILE A 161 2.53 2.91 15.05
N SER A 162 1.52 3.52 15.68
CA SER A 162 0.99 3.03 16.95
C SER A 162 0.33 1.66 16.78
N PHE A 163 -0.38 1.45 15.66
CA PHE A 163 -0.98 0.16 15.32
C PHE A 163 0.10 -0.92 15.20
N LEU A 164 1.17 -0.64 14.47
CA LEU A 164 2.28 -1.59 14.30
C LEU A 164 2.88 -2.00 15.64
N LYS A 165 3.15 -1.04 16.53
CA LYS A 165 3.74 -1.32 17.86
C LYS A 165 2.81 -2.12 18.77
N GLU A 166 1.52 -1.81 18.76
CA GLU A 166 0.55 -2.51 19.61
C GLU A 166 0.28 -3.94 19.12
N GLN A 167 0.25 -4.16 17.80
CA GLN A 167 -0.02 -5.46 17.19
C GLN A 167 1.21 -6.34 17.04
N MET A 168 2.42 -5.83 17.31
CA MET A 168 3.63 -6.64 17.24
C MET A 168 3.66 -7.67 18.37
N ASP A 169 4.00 -8.90 18.00
CA ASP A 169 4.39 -9.99 18.89
C ASP A 169 5.93 -10.09 18.91
N MET A 170 6.52 -10.43 20.06
CA MET A 170 7.97 -10.46 20.21
C MET A 170 8.64 -11.60 19.43
N VAL A 171 7.92 -12.70 19.22
CA VAL A 171 8.43 -13.90 18.55
C VAL A 171 7.96 -13.94 17.09
N PHE A 172 6.65 -13.79 16.88
CA PHE A 172 6.04 -13.91 15.56
C PHE A 172 5.98 -12.60 14.77
N GLY A 173 6.22 -11.46 15.44
CA GLY A 173 6.22 -10.14 14.82
C GLY A 173 4.82 -9.63 14.45
N PHE A 174 4.63 -9.23 13.20
CA PHE A 174 3.41 -8.54 12.78
C PHE A 174 2.34 -9.47 12.17
N PRO A 175 1.05 -9.09 12.26
CA PRO A 175 -0.03 -9.77 11.54
C PRO A 175 0.12 -9.66 10.02
N GLU A 176 -0.55 -10.54 9.27
CA GLU A 176 -0.38 -10.71 7.82
C GLU A 176 -0.63 -9.45 6.97
N ILE A 177 -1.46 -8.52 7.48
CA ILE A 177 -1.71 -7.24 6.80
C ILE A 177 -0.45 -6.37 6.69
N VAL A 178 0.52 -6.56 7.59
CA VAL A 178 1.74 -5.77 7.64
C VAL A 178 2.76 -6.34 6.66
N ARG A 179 3.25 -5.47 5.76
CA ARG A 179 4.28 -5.86 4.81
C ARG A 179 5.65 -5.79 5.47
N TRP A 180 6.16 -6.94 5.89
CA TRP A 180 7.50 -7.13 6.44
C TRP A 180 8.66 -6.59 5.58
N SER A 181 8.45 -6.45 4.27
CA SER A 181 9.48 -5.89 3.38
C SER A 181 9.69 -4.39 3.55
N TRP A 182 8.78 -3.67 4.21
CA TRP A 182 8.93 -2.24 4.48
C TRP A 182 9.96 -1.98 5.57
N GLN A 183 10.77 -0.94 5.35
CA GLN A 183 11.83 -0.53 6.27
C GLN A 183 11.31 -0.28 7.69
N THR A 184 10.19 0.44 7.82
CA THR A 184 9.58 0.75 9.12
C THR A 184 9.19 -0.50 9.91
N ALA A 185 8.69 -1.55 9.24
CA ALA A 185 8.35 -2.80 9.93
C ALA A 185 9.62 -3.48 10.46
N LYS A 186 10.67 -3.53 9.65
CA LYS A 186 11.97 -4.10 10.06
C LYS A 186 12.56 -3.37 11.25
N GLU A 187 12.64 -2.05 11.21
CA GLU A 187 13.21 -1.25 12.29
C GLU A 187 12.49 -1.43 13.63
N ILE A 188 11.16 -1.57 13.60
CA ILE A 188 10.38 -1.83 14.81
C ILE A 188 10.69 -3.23 15.34
N PHE A 189 10.74 -4.25 14.48
CA PHE A 189 11.02 -5.62 14.89
C PHE A 189 12.47 -5.81 15.36
N ASP A 190 13.45 -5.21 14.69
CA ASP A 190 14.86 -5.32 15.06
C ASP A 190 15.14 -4.68 16.44
N LYS A 191 14.32 -3.71 16.85
CA LYS A 191 14.44 -3.03 18.14
C LYS A 191 13.77 -3.78 19.28
N ASP A 192 12.52 -4.20 19.08
CA ASP A 192 11.65 -4.67 20.17
C ASP A 192 11.39 -6.20 20.10
N GLY A 193 11.73 -6.85 18.98
CA GLY A 193 11.54 -8.28 18.73
C GLY A 193 12.74 -9.14 19.09
N VAL A 194 12.52 -10.46 19.14
CA VAL A 194 13.61 -11.44 19.35
C VAL A 194 14.50 -11.49 18.11
N GLN A 195 15.81 -11.40 18.32
CA GLN A 195 16.78 -11.51 17.23
C GLN A 195 16.69 -12.89 16.59
N THR A 196 16.51 -12.91 15.26
CA THR A 196 16.39 -14.14 14.48
C THR A 196 17.49 -14.20 13.43
N GLU A 197 18.17 -15.34 13.36
CA GLU A 197 19.15 -15.61 12.32
C GLU A 197 18.52 -16.54 11.28
N TRP A 198 18.46 -16.06 10.04
CA TRP A 198 18.00 -16.86 8.92
C TRP A 198 19.20 -17.55 8.27
N LEU A 199 19.03 -18.82 7.90
CA LEU A 199 20.05 -19.55 7.16
C LEU A 199 20.37 -18.82 5.84
N SER A 200 21.50 -18.14 5.81
CA SER A 200 21.99 -17.50 4.59
C SER A 200 22.58 -18.58 3.69
N PRO A 201 22.17 -18.69 2.42
CA PRO A 201 22.68 -19.69 1.49
C PRO A 201 24.16 -19.54 1.10
N LEU A 202 24.89 -18.58 1.68
CA LEU A 202 26.28 -18.27 1.36
C LEU A 202 27.29 -18.92 2.32
N LEU A 203 26.89 -19.93 3.09
CA LEU A 203 27.83 -20.86 3.70
C LEU A 203 27.98 -22.13 2.84
N GLU A 204 28.34 -21.94 1.58
CA GLU A 204 29.25 -22.86 0.90
C GLU A 204 30.38 -22.04 0.29
N GLU A 205 31.58 -22.30 0.83
CA GLU A 205 32.92 -21.93 0.36
C GLU A 205 33.31 -20.43 0.44
N THR A 206 33.84 -20.01 1.59
CA THR A 206 35.21 -19.47 1.68
C THR A 206 35.61 -19.24 3.15
N ASP A 207 36.87 -19.55 3.42
CA ASP A 207 37.65 -19.23 4.62
C ASP A 207 37.36 -20.02 5.91
N ALA A 208 37.79 -21.29 5.87
CA ALA A 208 38.52 -21.87 6.99
C ALA A 208 39.77 -21.02 7.28
N LYS A 209 39.61 -19.91 8.01
CA LYS A 209 40.71 -19.26 8.74
C LYS A 209 40.50 -19.51 10.22
N THR A 210 41.22 -20.54 10.64
CA THR A 210 41.70 -20.79 12.00
C THR A 210 41.80 -19.51 12.84
N THR A 211 40.96 -19.41 13.86
CA THR A 211 41.30 -18.63 15.07
C THR A 211 41.20 -19.61 16.24
N PRO A 212 42.30 -19.90 16.96
CA PRO A 212 42.23 -20.83 18.08
C PRO A 212 41.45 -20.18 19.23
N PRO A 213 40.74 -20.96 20.06
CA PRO A 213 40.06 -20.42 21.22
C PRO A 213 41.08 -19.83 22.20
N ARG A 214 40.88 -18.57 22.57
CA ARG A 214 41.64 -17.93 23.65
C ARG A 214 41.21 -18.59 24.96
N ASN A 215 42.06 -19.47 25.44
CA ASN A 215 41.97 -20.03 26.78
C ASN A 215 42.31 -18.91 27.78
N THR A 216 41.35 -18.54 28.63
CA THR A 216 41.63 -17.87 29.89
C THR A 216 40.83 -18.56 30.97
N LEU A 217 41.48 -19.56 31.57
CA LEU A 217 41.22 -19.98 32.94
C LEU A 217 41.66 -18.85 33.88
N LEU A 218 40.72 -18.33 34.67
CA LEU A 218 40.78 -18.16 36.13
C LEU A 218 39.39 -17.72 36.62
#